data_AF-A0AAU3VZ03-F1
#
_entry.id   AF-A0AAU3VZ03-F1
#
_cell.length_a   1.000
_cell.length_b   1.000
_cell.length_c   1.000
_cell.angle_alpha   90.00
_cell.angle_beta   90.00
_cell.angle_gamma   90.00
#
_symmetry.space_group_name_H-M   'P 1'
#
loop_
_entity.id
_entity.type
_entity.pdbx_description
1 polymer ?
#
loop_
_entity_poly.entity_id
_entity_poly.type
_entity_poly.pdbx_seq_one_letter_code
_entity_poly.pdbx_strand_id
1 'polypeptide(L)'
;MGRYKKGLAVAVAGAALTVGMSAGPASATSYTLYCDTSSASGAGTINGWGSGATSLDVILSVYDAKADSHHVAIRLIAKNDGGGVVTPWPWHHNYDGYDKSLTLSTTATYSAGMYDVGIEVATFEGSTELNYCRDWLRSDQT
;
A
#
# COMPACT_ATOMS: atom_id res chain seq x y z
N MET A 1 -24.71 75.92 -30.82
CA MET A 1 -23.83 74.75 -31.04
C MET A 1 -23.52 74.12 -29.68
N GLY A 2 -24.35 73.18 -29.22
CA GLY A 2 -24.21 72.49 -27.93
C GLY A 2 -23.58 71.11 -28.11
N ARG A 3 -22.52 70.82 -27.36
CA ARG A 3 -21.76 69.56 -27.43
C ARG A 3 -22.38 68.52 -26.49
N TYR A 4 -22.83 67.40 -27.04
CA TYR A 4 -23.21 66.19 -26.31
C TYR A 4 -22.00 65.27 -26.12
N LYS A 5 -21.71 64.80 -24.91
CA LYS A 5 -20.98 63.54 -24.61
C LYS A 5 -21.48 62.99 -23.26
N LYS A 6 -22.36 61.98 -23.29
CA LYS A 6 -22.07 60.54 -23.04
C LYS A 6 -21.60 60.26 -21.60
N GLY A 7 -22.52 59.77 -20.77
CA GLY A 7 -22.19 59.15 -19.48
C GLY A 7 -21.72 57.70 -19.64
N LEU A 8 -21.09 57.16 -18.60
CA LEU A 8 -21.21 55.76 -18.20
C LEU A 8 -20.66 55.55 -16.77
N ALA A 9 -21.26 54.57 -16.10
CA ALA A 9 -21.18 54.25 -14.68
C ALA A 9 -19.80 53.84 -14.16
N VAL A 10 -19.56 54.10 -12.88
CA VAL A 10 -18.39 53.60 -12.11
C VAL A 10 -18.79 52.29 -11.43
N ALA A 11 -18.03 51.23 -11.70
CA ALA A 11 -18.22 49.88 -11.17
C ALA A 11 -17.70 49.76 -9.73
N VAL A 12 -18.43 48.99 -8.91
CA VAL A 12 -18.10 48.63 -7.52
C VAL A 12 -17.02 47.55 -7.54
N ALA A 13 -15.86 47.81 -6.92
CA ALA A 13 -14.80 46.82 -6.75
C ALA A 13 -15.09 45.93 -5.53
N GLY A 14 -15.47 44.68 -5.75
CA GLY A 14 -15.59 43.65 -4.72
C GLY A 14 -14.24 42.98 -4.45
N ALA A 15 -13.83 42.92 -3.18
CA ALA A 15 -12.63 42.22 -2.73
C ALA A 15 -12.85 40.69 -2.80
N ALA A 16 -12.01 39.99 -3.57
CA ALA A 16 -12.01 38.53 -3.62
C ALA A 16 -11.10 37.96 -2.52
N LEU A 17 -11.71 37.43 -1.46
CA LEU A 17 -11.04 36.61 -0.46
C LEU A 17 -10.72 35.24 -1.09
N THR A 18 -9.46 34.99 -1.41
CA THR A 18 -8.99 33.64 -1.75
C THR A 18 -8.94 32.80 -0.47
N VAL A 19 -9.98 32.02 -0.22
CA VAL A 19 -9.95 30.96 0.79
C VAL A 19 -9.00 29.90 0.26
N GLY A 20 -7.77 29.85 0.82
CA GLY A 20 -6.87 28.73 0.62
C GLY A 20 -7.57 27.49 1.16
N MET A 21 -8.06 26.63 0.28
CA MET A 21 -8.62 25.34 0.67
C MET A 21 -7.47 24.52 1.26
N SER A 22 -7.43 24.42 2.58
CA SER A 22 -6.65 23.40 3.25
C SER A 22 -7.20 22.05 2.80
N ALA A 23 -6.50 21.38 1.90
CA ALA A 23 -6.73 19.96 1.67
C ALA A 23 -6.59 19.27 3.04
N GLY A 24 -7.70 18.78 3.59
CA GLY A 24 -7.65 17.92 4.77
C GLY A 24 -6.81 16.68 4.48
N PRO A 25 -6.33 15.97 5.52
CA PRO A 25 -5.64 14.71 5.30
C PRO A 25 -6.61 13.79 4.52
N ALA A 26 -6.21 13.35 3.33
CA ALA A 26 -6.88 12.24 2.68
C ALA A 26 -6.85 11.08 3.69
N SER A 27 -8.01 10.61 4.13
CA SER A 27 -8.08 9.44 5.00
C SER A 27 -7.48 8.27 4.23
N ALA A 28 -6.23 7.91 4.54
CA ALA A 28 -5.58 6.75 3.97
C ALA A 28 -6.31 5.52 4.52
N THR A 29 -7.10 4.85 3.69
CA THR A 29 -7.70 3.58 4.06
C THR A 29 -6.60 2.57 4.33
N SER A 30 -6.71 1.87 5.46
CA SER A 30 -5.82 0.79 5.84
C SER A 30 -6.52 -0.54 5.63
N TYR A 31 -5.83 -1.49 5.02
CA TYR A 31 -6.31 -2.86 4.80
C TYR A 31 -5.36 -3.83 5.46
N THR A 32 -5.91 -4.85 6.13
CA THR A 32 -5.11 -5.90 6.74
C THR A 32 -5.34 -7.22 6.05
N LEU A 33 -4.24 -7.87 5.68
CA LEU A 33 -4.18 -9.16 5.01
C LEU A 33 -3.53 -10.17 5.94
N TYR A 34 -3.95 -11.43 5.83
CA TYR A 34 -3.47 -12.52 6.66
C TYR A 34 -3.31 -13.78 5.84
N CYS A 35 -2.22 -14.51 6.04
CA CYS A 35 -2.15 -15.89 5.57
C CYS A 35 -1.23 -16.73 6.44
N ASP A 36 -1.54 -18.01 6.51
CA ASP A 36 -0.84 -18.99 7.32
C ASP A 36 -0.38 -20.19 6.46
N THR A 37 0.80 -20.69 6.78
CA THR A 37 1.27 -22.02 6.36
C THR A 37 1.23 -22.98 7.56
N SER A 38 1.69 -24.21 7.40
CA SER A 38 1.84 -25.14 8.53
C SER A 38 2.91 -24.73 9.55
N SER A 39 3.81 -23.81 9.19
CA SER A 39 4.97 -23.42 10.00
C SER A 39 5.08 -21.90 10.20
N ALA A 40 4.29 -21.08 9.50
CA ALA A 40 4.36 -19.63 9.55
C ALA A 40 2.97 -19.00 9.64
N SER A 41 2.85 -17.94 10.42
CA SER A 41 1.68 -17.04 10.39
C SER A 41 2.15 -15.64 10.01
N GLY A 42 1.52 -15.02 9.02
CA GLY A 42 1.89 -13.67 8.60
C GLY A 42 0.71 -12.74 8.43
N ALA A 43 0.99 -11.46 8.66
CA ALA A 43 0.05 -10.36 8.55
C ALA A 43 0.69 -9.17 7.84
N GLY A 44 -0.10 -8.46 7.04
CA GLY A 44 0.31 -7.24 6.38
C GLY A 44 -0.74 -6.15 6.53
N THR A 45 -0.33 -4.94 6.94
CA THR A 45 -1.18 -3.75 6.89
C THR A 45 -0.71 -2.85 5.75
N ILE A 46 -1.59 -2.58 4.81
CA ILE A 46 -1.34 -1.74 3.63
C ILE A 46 -2.11 -0.44 3.81
N ASN A 47 -1.39 0.68 3.85
CA ASN A 47 -1.97 2.00 4.07
C ASN A 47 -2.03 2.80 2.77
N GLY A 48 -3.15 3.48 2.56
CA GLY A 48 -3.33 4.38 1.42
C GLY A 48 -3.48 3.66 0.09
N TRP A 49 -3.89 2.39 0.11
CA TRP A 49 -4.14 1.67 -1.13
C TRP A 49 -5.41 2.15 -1.83
N GLY A 50 -5.24 2.46 -3.10
CA GLY A 50 -6.28 2.53 -4.11
C GLY A 50 -5.70 2.00 -5.42
N SER A 51 -6.56 1.48 -6.30
CA SER A 51 -6.14 0.92 -7.58
C SER A 51 -5.27 1.90 -8.36
N GLY A 52 -4.10 1.46 -8.81
CA GLY A 52 -3.12 2.28 -9.53
C GLY A 52 -2.16 3.06 -8.62
N ALA A 53 -2.20 2.86 -7.30
CA ALA A 53 -1.24 3.47 -6.38
C ALA A 53 0.21 3.16 -6.77
N THR A 54 1.08 4.15 -6.73
CA THR A 54 2.51 4.01 -7.09
C THR A 54 3.43 3.95 -5.88
N SER A 55 2.90 4.27 -4.70
CA SER A 55 3.60 4.23 -3.41
C SER A 55 2.63 3.79 -2.33
N LEU A 56 3.05 2.86 -1.47
CA LEU A 56 2.25 2.34 -0.35
C LEU A 56 3.13 2.18 0.89
N ASP A 57 2.63 2.64 2.03
CA ASP A 57 3.26 2.35 3.32
C ASP A 57 2.71 1.04 3.86
N VAL A 58 3.62 0.13 4.21
CA VAL A 58 3.30 -1.26 4.53
C VAL A 58 3.94 -1.64 5.85
N ILE A 59 3.17 -2.29 6.71
CA ILE A 59 3.66 -2.98 7.90
C ILE A 59 3.53 -4.48 7.67
N LEU A 60 4.63 -5.21 7.76
CA LEU A 60 4.67 -6.67 7.59
C LEU A 60 5.07 -7.32 8.91
N SER A 61 4.40 -8.42 9.25
CA SER A 61 4.73 -9.25 10.41
C SER A 61 4.71 -10.71 10.02
N VAL A 62 5.70 -11.48 10.48
CA VAL A 62 5.75 -12.93 10.33
C VAL A 62 6.18 -13.59 11.62
N TYR A 63 5.44 -14.60 12.04
CA TYR A 63 5.65 -15.40 13.23
C TYR A 63 6.04 -16.82 12.82
N ASP A 64 7.09 -17.34 13.45
CA ASP A 64 7.48 -18.74 13.31
C ASP A 64 6.66 -19.58 14.29
N ALA A 65 5.71 -20.35 13.75
CA ALA A 65 4.73 -21.09 14.50
C ALA A 65 5.16 -22.51 14.85
N LYS A 66 6.34 -22.96 14.40
CA LYS A 66 6.73 -24.38 14.54
C LYS A 66 8.22 -24.58 14.77
N ALA A 67 8.57 -25.36 15.78
CA ALA A 67 9.94 -25.79 16.02
C ALA A 67 10.38 -26.89 15.02
N ASP A 68 10.71 -26.51 13.79
CA ASP A 68 11.12 -27.43 12.71
C ASP A 68 12.50 -27.14 12.09
N SER A 69 13.26 -26.19 12.66
CA SER A 69 14.59 -25.76 12.18
C SER A 69 14.59 -25.08 10.80
N HIS A 70 13.41 -24.72 10.29
CA HIS A 70 13.27 -23.82 9.16
C HIS A 70 13.25 -22.36 9.65
N HIS A 71 13.22 -21.44 8.69
CA HIS A 71 12.94 -20.05 8.98
C HIS A 71 11.77 -19.57 8.13
N VAL A 72 11.08 -18.55 8.58
CA VAL A 72 9.88 -18.02 7.93
C VAL A 72 10.18 -16.65 7.34
N ALA A 73 9.49 -16.30 6.27
CA ALA A 73 9.66 -14.99 5.64
C ALA A 73 8.33 -14.43 5.14
N ILE A 74 8.28 -13.11 5.01
CA ILE A 74 7.15 -12.38 4.44
C ILE A 74 7.64 -11.37 3.40
N ARG A 75 6.85 -11.15 2.36
CA ARG A 75 7.04 -10.06 1.39
C ARG A 75 5.72 -9.45 0.94
N LEU A 76 5.81 -8.24 0.39
CA LEU A 76 4.73 -7.67 -0.41
C LEU A 76 4.79 -8.23 -1.84
N ILE A 77 3.63 -8.39 -2.44
CA ILE A 77 3.44 -8.67 -3.87
C ILE A 77 2.36 -7.74 -4.42
N ALA A 78 2.45 -7.38 -5.69
CA ALA A 78 1.43 -6.59 -6.37
C ALA A 78 1.22 -7.06 -7.80
N LYS A 79 0.06 -6.76 -8.39
CA LYS A 79 -0.18 -6.92 -9.83
C LYS A 79 -0.32 -5.58 -10.52
N ASN A 80 0.16 -5.51 -11.76
CA ASN A 80 -0.12 -4.41 -12.67
C ASN A 80 -1.55 -4.47 -13.24
N ASP A 81 -1.89 -3.48 -14.06
CA ASP A 81 -3.18 -3.42 -14.76
C ASP A 81 -3.45 -4.70 -15.57
N GLY A 82 -4.68 -5.22 -15.48
CA GLY A 82 -5.07 -6.49 -16.09
C GLY A 82 -4.54 -7.76 -15.39
N GLY A 83 -3.84 -7.62 -14.25
CA GLY A 83 -3.45 -8.75 -13.39
C GLY A 83 -2.28 -9.62 -13.90
N GLY A 84 -1.55 -9.16 -14.91
CA GLY A 84 -0.61 -10.00 -15.68
C GLY A 84 0.78 -10.21 -15.04
N VAL A 85 1.33 -9.21 -14.35
CA VAL A 85 2.69 -9.25 -13.80
C VAL A 85 2.63 -9.13 -12.29
N VAL A 86 3.04 -10.19 -11.59
CA VAL A 86 3.32 -10.13 -10.16
C VAL A 86 4.67 -9.45 -9.97
N THR A 87 4.68 -8.29 -9.32
CA THR A 87 5.89 -7.60 -8.87
C THR A 87 6.14 -8.00 -7.42
N PRO A 88 7.15 -8.84 -7.13
CA PRO A 88 7.53 -9.18 -5.78
C PRO A 88 8.53 -8.17 -5.21
N TRP A 89 8.33 -7.77 -3.96
CA TRP A 89 9.37 -7.11 -3.18
C TRP A 89 10.30 -8.15 -2.54
N PRO A 90 11.49 -7.74 -2.06
CA PRO A 90 12.40 -8.65 -1.37
C PRO A 90 11.74 -9.35 -0.17
N TRP A 91 12.20 -10.57 0.11
CA TRP A 91 11.80 -11.30 1.30
C TRP A 91 12.40 -10.70 2.57
N HIS A 92 11.60 -10.67 3.63
CA HIS A 92 12.03 -10.34 4.99
C HIS A 92 11.98 -11.61 5.85
N HIS A 93 13.16 -12.15 6.15
CA HIS A 93 13.31 -13.42 6.85
C HIS A 93 13.38 -13.22 8.36
N ASN A 94 12.62 -14.03 9.10
CA ASN A 94 12.74 -14.17 10.54
C ASN A 94 13.63 -15.38 10.86
N TYR A 95 14.86 -15.11 11.31
CA TYR A 95 15.83 -16.14 11.70
C TYR A 95 15.90 -16.38 13.22
N ASP A 96 15.08 -15.68 14.01
CA ASP A 96 15.08 -15.84 15.47
C ASP A 96 14.48 -17.19 15.91
N GLY A 97 13.81 -17.88 14.98
CA GLY A 97 13.28 -19.24 15.13
C GLY A 97 11.94 -19.29 15.84
N TYR A 98 11.58 -20.48 16.29
CA TYR A 98 10.28 -20.79 16.89
C TYR A 98 9.85 -19.82 18.00
N ASP A 99 8.56 -19.47 17.98
CA ASP A 99 7.92 -18.57 18.94
C ASP A 99 8.52 -17.16 18.96
N LYS A 100 8.99 -16.71 17.79
CA LYS A 100 9.50 -15.35 17.56
C LYS A 100 8.80 -14.74 16.36
N SER A 101 8.68 -13.42 16.40
CA SER A 101 8.10 -12.64 15.31
C SER A 101 9.09 -11.61 14.80
N LEU A 102 9.12 -11.44 13.49
CA LEU A 102 9.67 -10.26 12.85
C LEU A 102 8.52 -9.31 12.54
N THR A 103 8.67 -8.03 12.87
CA THR A 103 7.76 -6.96 12.42
C THR A 103 8.57 -5.81 11.86
N LEU A 104 8.17 -5.32 10.69
CA LEU A 104 8.84 -4.21 10.01
C LEU A 104 7.84 -3.27 9.34
N SER A 105 8.26 -2.02 9.20
CA SER A 105 7.57 -1.01 8.38
C SER A 105 8.44 -0.67 7.17
N THR A 106 7.84 -0.59 6.00
CA THR A 106 8.52 -0.31 4.73
C THR A 106 7.60 0.46 3.79
N THR A 107 8.17 1.01 2.72
CA THR A 107 7.41 1.66 1.64
C THR A 107 7.65 0.91 0.34
N ALA A 108 6.57 0.47 -0.29
CA ALA A 108 6.59 -0.18 -1.59
C ALA A 108 6.34 0.86 -2.69
N THR A 109 7.24 0.92 -3.68
CA THR A 109 7.13 1.85 -4.81
C THR A 109 7.15 1.10 -6.13
N TYR A 110 6.25 1.46 -7.04
CA TYR A 110 6.18 0.90 -8.38
C TYR A 110 5.55 1.90 -9.36
N SER A 111 6.31 2.34 -10.36
CA SER A 111 5.93 3.45 -11.22
C SER A 111 4.76 3.15 -12.16
N ALA A 112 4.53 1.88 -12.52
CA ALA A 112 3.43 1.49 -13.40
C ALA A 112 2.07 1.34 -12.67
N GLY A 113 2.05 1.53 -11.35
CA GLY A 113 0.85 1.42 -10.52
C GLY A 113 0.57 -0.01 -10.05
N MET A 114 0.04 -0.11 -8.84
CA MET A 114 -0.34 -1.35 -8.17
C MET A 114 -1.87 -1.47 -8.14
N TYR A 115 -2.40 -2.47 -8.83
CA TYR A 115 -3.85 -2.65 -9.04
C TYR A 115 -4.42 -3.73 -8.13
N ASP A 116 -3.69 -4.83 -7.94
CA ASP A 116 -3.91 -5.73 -6.82
C ASP A 116 -2.67 -5.67 -5.92
N VAL A 117 -2.85 -5.79 -4.61
CA VAL A 117 -1.76 -5.85 -3.65
C VAL A 117 -1.99 -6.99 -2.69
N GLY A 118 -0.91 -7.63 -2.27
CA GLY A 118 -0.99 -8.82 -1.45
C GLY A 118 0.24 -9.00 -0.59
N ILE A 119 0.12 -9.93 0.34
CA ILE A 119 1.27 -10.47 1.06
C ILE A 119 1.54 -11.89 0.59
N GLU A 120 2.80 -12.30 0.71
CA GLU A 120 3.20 -13.68 0.61
C GLU A 120 4.00 -14.05 1.84
N VAL A 121 3.65 -15.18 2.45
CA VAL A 121 4.33 -15.74 3.62
C VAL A 121 4.82 -17.12 3.23
N ALA A 122 6.04 -17.46 3.59
CA ALA A 122 6.66 -18.72 3.21
C ALA A 122 7.59 -19.26 4.29
N THR A 123 7.80 -20.58 4.24
CA THR A 123 8.79 -21.28 5.07
C THR A 123 9.95 -21.74 4.18
N PHE A 124 11.17 -21.60 4.69
CA PHE A 124 12.41 -21.82 3.96
C PHE A 124 13.38 -22.74 4.69
N GLU A 125 14.08 -23.55 3.90
CA GLU A 125 15.29 -24.28 4.31
C GLU A 125 16.48 -23.71 3.52
N GLY A 126 17.35 -22.94 4.20
CA GLY A 126 18.40 -22.18 3.52
C GLY A 126 17.82 -21.21 2.48
N SER A 127 18.07 -21.43 1.20
CA SER A 127 17.50 -20.61 0.12
C SER A 127 16.28 -21.26 -0.56
N THR A 128 15.86 -22.44 -0.10
CA THR A 128 14.79 -23.22 -0.72
C THR A 128 13.46 -22.90 -0.07
N GLU A 129 12.50 -22.41 -0.86
CA GLU A 129 11.10 -22.24 -0.44
C GLU A 129 10.43 -23.62 -0.34
N LEU A 130 9.91 -23.97 0.83
CA LEU A 130 9.27 -25.26 1.09
C LEU A 130 7.75 -25.20 0.89
N ASN A 131 7.14 -24.11 1.37
CA ASN A 131 5.72 -23.82 1.20
C ASN A 131 5.47 -22.31 1.27
N TYR A 132 4.31 -21.88 0.77
CA TYR A 132 3.88 -20.50 0.85
C TYR A 132 2.37 -20.37 0.89
N CYS A 133 1.90 -19.22 1.36
CA CYS A 133 0.53 -18.76 1.23
C CYS A 133 0.51 -17.31 0.71
N ARG A 134 -0.63 -16.89 0.15
CA ARG A 134 -0.85 -15.52 -0.29
C ARG A 134 -2.24 -15.07 0.10
N ASP A 135 -2.35 -13.80 0.45
CA ASP A 135 -3.61 -13.10 0.58
C ASP A 135 -3.57 -11.81 -0.24
N TRP A 136 -4.72 -11.42 -0.79
CA TRP A 136 -4.84 -10.39 -1.81
C TRP A 136 -5.96 -9.42 -1.52
N LEU A 137 -5.62 -8.14 -1.53
CA LEU A 137 -6.55 -7.04 -1.75
C LEU A 137 -6.67 -6.82 -3.26
N ARG A 138 -7.88 -7.05 -3.79
CA ARG A 138 -8.13 -6.97 -5.23
C ARG A 138 -8.94 -5.73 -5.58
N SER A 139 -8.57 -5.12 -6.70
CA SER A 139 -9.27 -3.95 -7.26
C SER A 139 -10.73 -4.22 -7.64
N ASP A 140 -11.12 -5.46 -7.90
CA ASP A 140 -12.49 -5.84 -8.28
C ASP A 140 -13.43 -6.06 -7.09
N GLN A 141 -12.91 -6.02 -5.86
CA GLN A 141 -13.66 -6.31 -4.63
C GLN A 141 -13.95 -5.06 -3.77
N THR A 142 -13.58 -3.87 -4.24
CA THR A 142 -13.71 -2.57 -3.55
C THR A 142 -14.40 -1.55 -4.42
#